data_AF-A0A529CL89-F1
#
_entry.id   AF-A0A529CL89-F1
#
_cell.length_a   1.000
_cell.length_b   1.000
_cell.length_c   1.000
_cell.angle_alpha   90.00
_cell.angle_beta   90.00
_cell.angle_gamma   90.00
#
_symmetry.space_group_name_H-M   'P 1'
#
loop_
_entity.id
_entity.type
_entity.pdbx_description
1 polymer ?
#
loop_
_entity_poly.entity_id
_entity_poly.type
_entity_poly.pdbx_seq_one_letter_code
_entity_poly.pdbx_strand_id
1 'polypeptide(L)'
;MKKLFPTVAFIAVALISLTMAGFAYFATQEAARIKFEATADDALNRIESRIDLDLSLLRSTRALFDARNGGISQGEFKAFFKALDIDNNFAGLRGIGFLRLAKTGNEAAVERDILHDHGASHPIYPDTNLPWRTPIVLFEPLDPSNKSSIGYDMFAGPVQREAIEKAMADDQQHASGLVQLGKDTGAAQTFAGFLVFVRLNVETAPDAVNASRSSTAGFLYAAFRARDLFQAALSRAPLLPVNTEIYDGTVDSDNLLFQSETPPVSSLGDRLLVTRKITVAGRPWVVLFRPTSAFSQPSSRAIPVMLGLFGLLLAGAIALVARYQERAYEAVSLLHETTEKSLLEKDLMLQEMKHRIKNSITRVLAIARQTASHTADVQEFSTSFSARLQAMAASQDMLTRSRWQKADLGDLLRIELGQVFG
;
A
#
# COMPACT_ATOMS: atom_id res chain seq x y z
N MET A 1 -10.84 42.65 5.80
CA MET A 1 -10.41 41.49 5.01
C MET A 1 -8.89 41.38 4.83
N LYS A 2 -8.11 42.47 4.79
CA LYS A 2 -6.64 42.42 4.59
C LYS A 2 -5.91 41.52 5.61
N LYS A 3 -6.07 41.77 6.92
CA LYS A 3 -5.41 41.01 8.01
C LYS A 3 -5.59 39.47 8.00
N LEU A 4 -6.55 38.94 7.24
CA LEU A 4 -6.80 37.50 7.12
C LEU A 4 -6.10 36.88 5.90
N PHE A 5 -5.56 37.67 4.98
CA PHE A 5 -4.95 37.18 3.76
C PHE A 5 -3.76 36.23 4.02
N PRO A 6 -2.81 36.52 4.94
CA PRO A 6 -1.69 35.62 5.20
C PRO A 6 -2.13 34.29 5.82
N THR A 7 -3.15 34.31 6.69
CA THR A 7 -3.70 33.10 7.30
C THR A 7 -4.50 32.29 6.29
N VAL A 8 -5.28 32.92 5.42
CA VAL A 8 -6.00 32.23 4.34
C VAL A 8 -5.02 31.61 3.35
N ALA A 9 -3.97 32.32 2.95
CA ALA A 9 -2.92 31.79 2.07
C ALA A 9 -2.18 30.60 2.70
N PHE A 10 -1.83 30.69 3.99
CA PHE A 10 -1.25 29.57 4.74
C PHE A 10 -2.16 28.34 4.70
N ILE A 11 -3.44 28.52 5.09
CA ILE A 11 -4.40 27.42 5.18
C ILE A 11 -4.60 26.80 3.80
N ALA A 12 -4.74 27.59 2.74
CA ALA A 12 -4.93 27.07 1.38
C ALA A 12 -3.73 26.21 0.92
N VAL A 13 -2.50 26.71 1.07
CA VAL A 13 -1.28 25.99 0.64
C VAL A 13 -1.04 24.75 1.51
N ALA A 14 -1.24 24.88 2.83
CA ALA A 14 -1.11 23.77 3.76
C ALA A 14 -2.13 22.66 3.46
N LEU A 15 -3.39 23.04 3.18
CA LEU A 15 -4.44 22.09 2.82
C LEU A 15 -4.12 21.35 1.52
N ILE A 16 -3.73 22.05 0.46
CA ILE A 16 -3.33 21.44 -0.82
C ILE A 16 -2.14 20.51 -0.64
N SER A 17 -1.16 20.92 0.18
CA SER A 17 0.03 20.10 0.43
C SER A 17 -0.30 18.85 1.24
N LEU A 18 -1.16 18.96 2.26
CA LEU A 18 -1.61 17.82 3.05
C LEU A 18 -2.46 16.86 2.22
N THR A 19 -3.34 17.37 1.36
CA THR A 19 -4.16 16.51 0.49
C THR A 19 -3.30 15.77 -0.52
N MET A 20 -2.32 16.45 -1.13
CA MET A 20 -1.36 15.80 -2.04
C MET A 20 -0.49 14.75 -1.31
N ALA A 21 0.00 15.06 -0.11
CA ALA A 21 0.74 14.11 0.72
C ALA A 21 -0.14 12.92 1.13
N GLY A 22 -1.41 13.15 1.48
CA GLY A 22 -2.39 12.11 1.75
C GLY A 22 -2.62 11.22 0.53
N PHE A 23 -2.83 11.81 -0.64
CA PHE A 23 -2.99 11.06 -1.89
C PHE A 23 -1.75 10.23 -2.22
N ALA A 24 -0.56 10.81 -2.10
CA ALA A 24 0.70 10.09 -2.28
C ALA A 24 0.81 8.91 -1.29
N TYR A 25 0.44 9.11 -0.03
CA TYR A 25 0.43 8.04 0.97
C TYR A 25 -0.52 6.91 0.58
N PHE A 26 -1.76 7.23 0.21
CA PHE A 26 -2.73 6.23 -0.27
C PHE A 26 -2.23 5.50 -1.52
N ALA A 27 -1.68 6.22 -2.49
CA ALA A 27 -1.12 5.63 -3.71
C ALA A 27 0.04 4.67 -3.40
N THR A 28 0.92 5.00 -2.45
CA THR A 28 2.01 4.09 -2.04
C THR A 28 1.51 2.82 -1.34
N GLN A 29 0.43 2.92 -0.56
CA GLN A 29 -0.18 1.74 0.06
C GLN A 29 -0.83 0.84 -0.98
N GLU A 30 -1.58 1.42 -1.92
CA GLU A 30 -2.24 0.65 -2.97
C GLU A 30 -1.23 -0.01 -3.91
N ALA A 31 -0.15 0.69 -4.26
CA ALA A 31 0.95 0.11 -5.04
C ALA A 31 1.61 -1.08 -4.32
N ALA A 32 1.79 -1.00 -3.00
CA ALA A 32 2.32 -2.11 -2.21
C ALA A 32 1.35 -3.31 -2.18
N ARG A 33 0.04 -3.05 -2.07
CA ARG A 33 -1.00 -4.08 -2.14
C ARG A 33 -1.04 -4.78 -3.49
N ILE A 34 -1.11 -4.02 -4.60
CA ILE A 34 -1.12 -4.56 -5.96
C ILE A 34 0.14 -5.39 -6.23
N LYS A 35 1.32 -4.89 -5.84
CA LYS A 35 2.58 -5.64 -5.98
C LYS A 35 2.55 -6.95 -5.19
N PHE A 36 2.01 -6.92 -3.98
CA PHE A 36 1.91 -8.12 -3.14
C PHE A 36 0.90 -9.12 -3.70
N GLU A 37 -0.26 -8.67 -4.17
CA GLU A 37 -1.24 -9.51 -4.85
C GLU A 37 -0.63 -10.21 -6.07
N ALA A 38 0.09 -9.48 -6.92
CA ALA A 38 0.81 -10.06 -8.05
C ALA A 38 1.85 -11.11 -7.62
N THR A 39 2.59 -10.84 -6.54
CA THR A 39 3.57 -11.80 -5.98
C THR A 39 2.90 -13.06 -5.43
N ALA A 40 1.73 -12.90 -4.80
CA ALA A 40 0.93 -14.02 -4.29
C ALA A 40 0.34 -14.85 -5.44
N ASP A 41 -0.13 -14.20 -6.51
CA ASP A 41 -0.64 -14.88 -7.69
C ASP A 41 0.49 -15.64 -8.42
N ASP A 42 1.70 -15.08 -8.51
CA ASP A 42 2.88 -15.80 -9.02
C ASP A 42 3.20 -17.05 -8.18
N ALA A 43 3.10 -16.96 -6.86
CA ALA A 43 3.31 -18.11 -5.96
C ALA A 43 2.21 -19.16 -6.13
N LEU A 44 0.95 -18.72 -6.26
CA LEU A 44 -0.18 -19.60 -6.52
C LEU A 44 -0.01 -20.35 -7.85
N ASN A 45 0.34 -19.63 -8.93
CA ASN A 45 0.56 -20.21 -10.25
C ASN A 45 1.66 -21.27 -10.23
N ARG A 46 2.74 -21.09 -9.44
CA ARG A 46 3.77 -22.11 -9.25
C ARG A 46 3.25 -23.36 -8.55
N ILE A 47 2.41 -23.18 -7.54
CA ILE A 47 1.77 -24.29 -6.81
C ILE A 47 0.82 -25.05 -7.74
N GLU A 48 -0.08 -24.36 -8.44
CA GLU A 48 -1.04 -24.98 -9.37
C GLU A 48 -0.32 -25.70 -10.51
N SER A 49 0.65 -25.05 -11.15
CA SER A 49 1.44 -25.67 -12.22
C SER A 49 2.17 -26.94 -11.74
N ARG A 50 2.65 -26.93 -10.48
CA ARG A 50 3.32 -28.09 -9.89
C ARG A 50 2.35 -29.23 -9.64
N ILE A 51 1.18 -28.94 -9.06
CA ILE A 51 0.13 -29.93 -8.85
C ILE A 51 -0.34 -30.52 -10.18
N ASP A 52 -0.55 -29.68 -11.21
CA ASP A 52 -1.00 -30.14 -12.52
C ASP A 52 0.00 -31.07 -13.20
N LEU A 53 1.30 -30.81 -13.04
CA LEU A 53 2.36 -31.71 -13.50
C LEU A 53 2.22 -33.09 -12.83
N ASP A 54 2.09 -33.09 -11.51
CA ASP A 54 1.99 -34.32 -10.70
C ASP A 54 0.68 -35.09 -10.96
N LEU A 55 -0.44 -34.39 -11.17
CA LEU A 55 -1.71 -35.00 -11.55
C LEU A 55 -1.68 -35.56 -12.98
N SER A 56 -0.93 -34.93 -13.88
CA SER A 56 -0.74 -35.43 -15.25
C SER A 56 0.01 -36.75 -15.26
N LEU A 57 0.95 -36.97 -14.33
CA LEU A 57 1.61 -38.27 -14.14
C LEU A 57 0.59 -39.37 -13.80
N LEU A 58 -0.38 -39.09 -12.93
CA LEU A 58 -1.42 -40.06 -12.60
C LEU A 58 -2.34 -40.34 -13.80
N ARG A 59 -2.63 -39.33 -14.64
CA ARG A 59 -3.37 -39.53 -15.92
C ARG A 59 -2.58 -40.39 -16.90
N SER A 60 -1.28 -40.15 -17.05
CA SER A 60 -0.40 -40.96 -17.90
C SER A 60 -0.28 -42.39 -17.39
N THR A 61 -0.23 -42.58 -16.07
CA THR A 61 -0.24 -43.93 -15.46
C THR A 61 -1.55 -44.64 -15.74
N ARG A 62 -2.70 -43.96 -15.60
CA ARG A 62 -4.01 -44.51 -15.98
C ARG A 62 -4.04 -44.94 -17.44
N ALA A 63 -3.57 -44.09 -18.37
CA ALA A 63 -3.52 -44.42 -19.79
C ALA A 63 -2.67 -45.67 -20.08
N LEU A 64 -1.59 -45.90 -19.34
CA LEU A 64 -0.79 -47.12 -19.45
C LEU A 64 -1.59 -48.37 -19.02
N PHE A 65 -2.32 -48.28 -17.91
CA PHE A 65 -3.19 -49.37 -17.45
C PHE A 65 -4.32 -49.65 -18.45
N ASP A 66 -4.97 -48.60 -18.96
CA ASP A 66 -6.04 -48.71 -19.94
C ASP A 66 -5.52 -49.39 -21.23
N ALA A 67 -4.33 -49.02 -21.71
CA ALA A 67 -3.69 -49.63 -22.89
C ALA A 67 -3.33 -51.12 -22.71
N ARG A 68 -3.19 -51.58 -21.46
CA ARG A 68 -2.93 -52.98 -21.09
C ARG A 68 -4.16 -53.71 -20.57
N ASN A 69 -5.35 -53.12 -20.76
CA ASN A 69 -6.62 -53.64 -20.27
C ASN A 69 -6.60 -53.99 -18.77
N GLY A 70 -5.92 -53.14 -17.98
CA GLY A 70 -5.77 -53.29 -16.53
C GLY A 70 -4.75 -54.34 -16.06
N GLY A 71 -4.08 -55.06 -16.97
CA GLY A 71 -3.10 -56.10 -16.64
C GLY A 71 -1.65 -55.61 -16.72
N ILE A 72 -1.08 -55.22 -15.59
CA ILE A 72 0.33 -54.81 -15.47
C ILE A 72 0.99 -55.60 -14.34
N SER A 73 2.12 -56.25 -14.64
CA SER A 73 2.92 -56.96 -13.64
C SER A 73 3.71 -56.00 -12.74
N GLN A 74 4.11 -56.46 -11.55
CA GLN A 74 4.96 -55.68 -10.65
C GLN A 74 6.27 -55.22 -11.32
N GLY A 75 6.90 -56.09 -12.12
CA GLY A 75 8.13 -55.77 -12.84
C GLY A 75 7.95 -54.67 -13.90
N GLU A 76 6.86 -54.73 -14.68
CA GLU A 76 6.52 -53.68 -15.66
C GLU A 76 6.21 -52.34 -14.96
N PHE A 77 5.45 -52.38 -13.86
CA PHE A 77 5.11 -51.18 -13.10
C PHE A 77 6.35 -50.52 -12.48
N LYS A 78 7.26 -51.33 -11.93
CA LYS A 78 8.56 -50.86 -11.44
C LYS A 78 9.44 -50.25 -12.52
N ALA A 79 9.50 -50.88 -13.70
CA ALA A 79 10.25 -50.36 -14.84
C ALA A 79 9.69 -49.01 -15.32
N PHE A 80 8.36 -48.89 -15.39
CA PHE A 80 7.67 -47.64 -15.70
C PHE A 80 7.98 -46.54 -14.67
N PHE A 81 7.83 -46.84 -13.37
CA PHE A 81 8.13 -45.89 -12.30
C PHE A 81 9.58 -45.40 -12.34
N LYS A 82 10.54 -46.32 -12.56
CA LYS A 82 11.96 -45.97 -12.69
C LYS A 82 12.24 -45.08 -13.92
N ALA A 83 11.54 -45.30 -15.03
CA ALA A 83 11.72 -44.52 -16.25
C ALA A 83 11.20 -43.09 -16.14
N LEU A 84 10.26 -42.81 -15.22
CA LEU A 84 9.74 -41.47 -14.97
C LEU A 84 10.70 -40.55 -14.22
N ASP A 85 11.74 -41.12 -13.58
CA ASP A 85 12.75 -40.38 -12.83
C ASP A 85 12.13 -39.42 -11.78
N ILE A 86 11.33 -40.02 -10.88
CA ILE A 86 10.51 -39.32 -9.89
C ILE A 86 11.32 -38.39 -8.99
N ASP A 87 12.51 -38.81 -8.57
CA ASP A 87 13.35 -38.03 -7.65
C ASP A 87 13.75 -36.68 -8.24
N ASN A 88 13.95 -36.60 -9.56
CA ASN A 88 14.33 -35.36 -10.24
C ASN A 88 13.13 -34.55 -10.74
N ASN A 89 12.07 -35.22 -11.23
CA ASN A 89 10.97 -34.55 -11.92
C ASN A 89 9.75 -34.27 -11.02
N PHE A 90 9.53 -35.11 -10.00
CA PHE A 90 8.30 -35.17 -9.21
C PHE A 90 8.57 -35.13 -7.69
N ALA A 91 9.54 -34.31 -7.25
CA ALA A 91 9.70 -33.90 -5.85
C ALA A 91 8.35 -33.63 -5.14
N GLY A 92 8.14 -34.30 -4.01
CA GLY A 92 6.86 -34.33 -3.29
C GLY A 92 6.11 -35.65 -3.46
N LEU A 93 6.23 -36.32 -4.61
CA LEU A 93 5.65 -37.64 -4.80
C LEU A 93 6.40 -38.66 -3.93
N ARG A 94 5.66 -39.39 -3.09
CA ARG A 94 6.16 -40.52 -2.30
C ARG A 94 6.15 -41.80 -3.13
N GLY A 95 5.11 -41.97 -3.94
CA GLY A 95 4.93 -43.16 -4.76
C GLY A 95 3.56 -43.23 -5.40
N ILE A 96 3.41 -44.17 -6.32
CA ILE A 96 2.16 -44.48 -7.03
C ILE A 96 1.82 -45.93 -6.73
N GLY A 97 0.55 -46.23 -6.54
CA GLY A 97 0.09 -47.60 -6.36
C GLY A 97 -1.21 -47.90 -7.08
N PHE A 98 -1.53 -49.18 -7.09
CA PHE A 98 -2.76 -49.73 -7.62
C PHE A 98 -3.50 -50.46 -6.51
N LEU A 99 -4.78 -50.11 -6.34
CA LEU A 99 -5.71 -50.74 -5.44
C LEU A 99 -6.62 -51.65 -6.24
N ARG A 100 -6.78 -52.91 -5.82
CA ARG A 100 -7.75 -53.82 -6.43
C ARG A 100 -9.11 -53.63 -5.75
N LEU A 101 -10.18 -53.42 -6.52
CA LEU A 101 -11.52 -53.42 -5.94
C LEU A 101 -12.00 -54.86 -5.76
N ALA A 102 -12.40 -55.22 -4.54
CA ALA A 102 -13.00 -56.52 -4.24
C ALA A 102 -14.22 -56.35 -3.34
N LYS A 103 -15.17 -57.27 -3.46
CA LYS A 103 -16.27 -57.38 -2.50
C LYS A 103 -15.75 -58.09 -1.26
N THR A 104 -16.17 -57.65 -0.08
CA THR A 104 -15.84 -58.31 1.18
C THR A 104 -16.32 -59.77 1.17
N GLY A 105 -15.44 -60.69 1.56
CA GLY A 105 -15.61 -62.14 1.43
C GLY A 105 -14.97 -62.75 0.17
N ASN A 106 -14.42 -61.95 -0.75
CA ASN A 106 -13.69 -62.41 -1.94
C ASN A 106 -12.20 -61.99 -1.93
N GLU A 107 -11.62 -61.84 -0.74
CA GLU A 107 -10.22 -61.44 -0.51
C GLU A 107 -9.23 -62.46 -1.09
N ALA A 108 -9.55 -63.76 -1.00
CA ALA A 108 -8.67 -64.85 -1.43
C ALA A 108 -8.28 -64.80 -2.91
N ALA A 109 -9.08 -64.17 -3.77
CA ALA A 109 -8.69 -63.94 -5.17
C ALA A 109 -7.55 -62.92 -5.25
N VAL A 110 -7.68 -61.80 -4.53
CA VAL A 110 -6.69 -60.72 -4.53
C VAL A 110 -5.40 -61.14 -3.82
N GLU A 111 -5.49 -61.88 -2.73
CA GLU A 111 -4.31 -62.41 -2.01
C GLU A 111 -3.48 -63.37 -2.87
N ARG A 112 -4.13 -64.14 -3.76
CA ARG A 112 -3.43 -64.98 -4.75
C ARG A 112 -2.72 -64.15 -5.81
N ASP A 113 -3.34 -63.08 -6.30
CA ASP A 113 -2.70 -62.16 -7.24
C ASP A 113 -1.46 -61.50 -6.60
N ILE A 114 -1.57 -61.06 -5.34
CA ILE A 114 -0.44 -60.51 -4.57
C ILE A 114 0.68 -61.55 -4.41
N LEU A 115 0.34 -62.80 -4.06
CA LEU A 115 1.33 -63.86 -3.92
C LEU A 115 2.06 -64.14 -5.24
N HIS A 116 1.34 -64.15 -6.36
CA HIS A 116 1.92 -64.34 -7.69
C HIS A 116 2.90 -63.21 -8.05
N ASP A 117 2.50 -61.96 -7.85
CA ASP A 117 3.27 -60.79 -8.28
C ASP A 117 4.47 -60.47 -7.37
N HIS A 118 4.35 -60.75 -6.07
CA HIS A 118 5.40 -60.44 -5.08
C HIS A 118 6.20 -61.65 -4.60
N GLY A 119 5.76 -62.88 -4.94
CA GLY A 119 6.37 -64.13 -4.48
C GLY A 119 6.22 -64.37 -2.96
N ALA A 120 5.40 -63.58 -2.27
CA ALA A 120 5.15 -63.69 -0.84
C ALA A 120 3.69 -63.38 -0.51
N SER A 121 3.13 -64.13 0.44
CA SER A 121 1.74 -63.94 0.89
C SER A 121 1.64 -62.67 1.74
N HIS A 122 0.74 -61.78 1.38
CA HIS A 122 0.37 -60.64 2.21
C HIS A 122 -1.14 -60.68 2.42
N PRO A 123 -1.62 -60.90 3.65
CA PRO A 123 -3.05 -60.90 3.94
C PRO A 123 -3.62 -59.50 3.79
N ILE A 124 -4.91 -59.40 3.44
CA ILE A 124 -5.59 -58.10 3.40
C ILE A 124 -5.91 -57.62 4.82
N TYR A 125 -5.58 -56.37 5.14
CA TYR A 125 -5.75 -55.83 6.49
C TYR A 125 -6.06 -54.32 6.48
N PRO A 126 -6.68 -53.75 7.53
CA PRO A 126 -7.32 -54.44 8.64
C PRO A 126 -8.59 -55.17 8.20
N ASP A 127 -9.12 -56.05 9.04
CA ASP A 127 -10.44 -56.63 8.83
C ASP A 127 -11.52 -55.54 8.91
N THR A 128 -12.45 -55.57 7.97
CA THR A 128 -13.57 -54.62 7.93
C THR A 128 -14.88 -55.31 7.60
N ASN A 129 -15.98 -54.71 8.06
CA ASN A 129 -17.35 -55.11 7.69
C ASN A 129 -17.93 -54.22 6.58
N LEU A 130 -17.07 -53.44 5.91
CA LEU A 130 -17.50 -52.59 4.79
C LEU A 130 -17.87 -53.49 3.60
N PRO A 131 -18.72 -53.03 2.66
CA PRO A 131 -19.15 -53.86 1.53
C PRO A 131 -18.04 -54.11 0.50
N TRP A 132 -17.08 -53.19 0.43
CA TRP A 132 -15.97 -53.18 -0.51
C TRP A 132 -14.64 -53.15 0.22
N ARG A 133 -13.63 -53.76 -0.40
CA ARG A 133 -12.22 -53.73 -0.01
C ARG A 133 -11.43 -53.12 -1.16
N THR A 134 -10.43 -52.29 -0.84
CA THR A 134 -9.46 -51.76 -1.81
C THR A 134 -8.03 -51.95 -1.30
N PRO A 135 -7.54 -53.20 -1.20
CA PRO A 135 -6.16 -53.50 -0.83
C PRO A 135 -5.15 -52.94 -1.83
N ILE A 136 -4.02 -52.45 -1.33
CA ILE A 136 -2.85 -52.10 -2.14
C ILE A 136 -2.25 -53.40 -2.70
N VAL A 137 -2.26 -53.55 -4.02
CA VAL A 137 -1.68 -54.72 -4.72
C VAL A 137 -0.34 -54.38 -5.39
N LEU A 138 -0.17 -53.14 -5.87
CA LEU A 138 1.08 -52.63 -6.40
C LEU A 138 1.38 -51.28 -5.75
N PHE A 139 2.65 -51.03 -5.45
CA PHE A 139 3.13 -49.73 -4.97
C PHE A 139 4.58 -49.57 -5.39
N GLU A 140 4.94 -48.42 -5.96
CA GLU A 140 6.33 -48.08 -6.28
C GLU A 140 6.65 -46.66 -5.80
N PRO A 141 7.84 -46.42 -5.22
CA PRO A 141 8.94 -47.37 -5.07
C PRO A 141 8.71 -48.35 -3.91
N LEU A 142 8.83 -49.65 -4.15
CA LEU A 142 8.74 -50.66 -3.09
C LEU A 142 10.12 -50.88 -2.44
N ASP A 143 10.20 -50.63 -1.14
CA ASP A 143 11.42 -50.80 -0.35
C ASP A 143 11.11 -51.46 1.01
N PRO A 144 12.12 -51.95 1.76
CA PRO A 144 11.88 -52.64 3.04
C PRO A 144 11.09 -51.82 4.07
N SER A 145 11.15 -50.48 4.02
CA SER A 145 10.46 -49.59 4.97
C SER A 145 8.96 -49.44 4.68
N ASN A 146 8.52 -49.79 3.48
CA ASN A 146 7.14 -49.63 3.04
C ASN A 146 6.49 -50.94 2.52
N LYS A 147 7.23 -52.05 2.54
CA LYS A 147 6.76 -53.36 2.06
C LYS A 147 5.50 -53.86 2.77
N SER A 148 5.32 -53.49 4.04
CA SER A 148 4.12 -53.79 4.81
C SER A 148 2.85 -53.16 4.23
N SER A 149 2.95 -52.12 3.40
CA SER A 149 1.79 -51.47 2.79
C SER A 149 1.02 -52.37 1.83
N ILE A 150 1.66 -53.39 1.23
CA ILE A 150 0.98 -54.36 0.37
C ILE A 150 -0.06 -55.13 1.21
N GLY A 151 -1.29 -55.23 0.70
CA GLY A 151 -2.43 -55.81 1.40
C GLY A 151 -3.20 -54.82 2.29
N TYR A 152 -2.70 -53.60 2.53
CA TYR A 152 -3.44 -52.61 3.30
C TYR A 152 -4.70 -52.13 2.55
N ASP A 153 -5.86 -52.28 3.17
CA ASP A 153 -7.15 -51.88 2.67
C ASP A 153 -7.38 -50.37 2.86
N MET A 154 -7.17 -49.60 1.78
CA MET A 154 -7.39 -48.15 1.83
C MET A 154 -8.86 -47.77 2.07
N PHE A 155 -9.82 -48.68 1.83
CA PHE A 155 -11.24 -48.39 2.05
C PHE A 155 -11.61 -48.37 3.55
N ALA A 156 -10.77 -48.97 4.40
CA ALA A 156 -10.96 -48.98 5.85
C ALA A 156 -10.85 -47.57 6.47
N GLY A 157 -9.99 -46.71 5.91
CA GLY A 157 -9.77 -45.35 6.38
C GLY A 157 -10.87 -44.40 5.92
N PRO A 158 -11.50 -43.62 6.82
CA PRO A 158 -12.63 -42.75 6.45
C PRO A 158 -12.23 -41.64 5.46
N VAL A 159 -11.03 -41.08 5.61
CA VAL A 159 -10.53 -39.97 4.77
C VAL A 159 -10.22 -40.45 3.34
N GLN A 160 -9.63 -41.64 3.22
CA GLN A 160 -9.34 -42.28 1.94
C GLN A 160 -10.63 -42.76 1.26
N ARG A 161 -11.52 -43.40 2.01
CA ARG A 161 -12.82 -43.87 1.53
C ARG A 161 -13.66 -42.77 0.91
N GLU A 162 -13.73 -41.59 1.52
CA GLU A 162 -14.44 -40.44 0.95
C GLU A 162 -13.93 -40.10 -0.47
N ALA A 163 -12.62 -40.08 -0.68
CA ALA A 163 -12.02 -39.78 -1.98
C ALA A 163 -12.20 -40.92 -2.98
N ILE A 164 -12.10 -42.18 -2.54
CA ILE A 164 -12.33 -43.36 -3.39
C ILE A 164 -13.79 -43.42 -3.85
N GLU A 165 -14.75 -43.16 -2.97
CA GLU A 165 -16.18 -43.15 -3.30
C GLU A 165 -16.50 -42.06 -4.35
N LYS A 166 -15.92 -40.87 -4.22
CA LYS A 166 -16.06 -39.80 -5.23
C LYS A 166 -15.44 -40.19 -6.57
N ALA A 167 -14.21 -40.70 -6.57
CA ALA A 167 -13.56 -41.20 -7.79
C ALA A 167 -14.33 -42.36 -8.44
N MET A 168 -15.03 -43.17 -7.64
CA MET A 168 -15.89 -44.23 -8.15
C MET A 168 -17.14 -43.70 -8.84
N ALA A 169 -17.65 -42.55 -8.41
CA ALA A 169 -18.92 -41.98 -8.87
C ALA A 169 -18.80 -41.21 -10.20
N ASP A 170 -17.69 -40.50 -10.45
CA ASP A 170 -17.55 -39.61 -11.60
C ASP A 170 -16.34 -39.91 -12.52
N ASP A 171 -15.57 -40.96 -12.20
CA ASP A 171 -14.34 -41.37 -12.89
C ASP A 171 -13.25 -40.28 -12.98
N GLN A 172 -13.34 -39.21 -12.17
CA GLN A 172 -12.36 -38.13 -12.08
C GLN A 172 -11.29 -38.42 -11.00
N GLN A 173 -10.25 -37.59 -10.98
CA GLN A 173 -9.24 -37.59 -9.92
C GLN A 173 -9.79 -36.93 -8.67
N HIS A 174 -9.70 -37.60 -7.52
CA HIS A 174 -10.14 -37.05 -6.22
C HIS A 174 -9.02 -37.11 -5.16
N ALA A 175 -8.75 -35.97 -4.52
CA ALA A 175 -7.83 -35.87 -3.40
C ALA A 175 -8.52 -36.28 -2.08
N SER A 176 -7.76 -36.97 -1.23
CA SER A 176 -8.08 -37.16 0.18
C SER A 176 -7.91 -35.86 0.97
N GLY A 177 -8.42 -35.85 2.19
CA GLY A 177 -7.99 -34.86 3.17
C GLY A 177 -6.56 -35.09 3.65
N LEU A 178 -6.14 -34.27 4.62
CA LEU A 178 -4.87 -34.45 5.32
C LEU A 178 -4.78 -35.84 5.95
N VAL A 179 -3.70 -36.55 5.65
CA VAL A 179 -3.39 -37.88 6.21
C VAL A 179 -1.94 -37.95 6.67
N GLN A 180 -1.67 -38.85 7.62
CA GLN A 180 -0.31 -39.21 8.01
C GLN A 180 0.14 -40.41 7.19
N LEU A 181 0.81 -40.13 6.06
CA LEU A 181 1.26 -41.15 5.12
C LEU A 181 2.20 -42.14 5.80
N GLY A 182 1.87 -43.43 5.74
CA GLY A 182 2.68 -44.51 6.30
C GLY A 182 2.34 -44.88 7.76
N LYS A 183 1.50 -44.08 8.44
CA LYS A 183 1.08 -44.37 9.83
C LYS A 183 0.30 -45.67 9.92
N ASP A 184 -0.71 -45.83 9.07
CA ASP A 184 -1.64 -46.97 9.14
C ASP A 184 -1.03 -48.26 8.55
N THR A 185 -0.02 -48.12 7.68
CA THR A 185 0.69 -49.25 7.06
C THR A 185 1.91 -49.70 7.86
N GLY A 186 2.18 -49.10 9.03
CA GLY A 186 3.34 -49.41 9.86
C GLY A 186 4.69 -49.05 9.22
N ALA A 187 4.72 -48.04 8.34
CA ALA A 187 5.96 -47.61 7.71
C ALA A 187 6.93 -47.01 8.75
N ALA A 188 8.23 -47.17 8.53
CA ALA A 188 9.26 -46.68 9.46
C ALA A 188 9.22 -45.15 9.68
N GLN A 189 8.73 -44.40 8.70
CA GLN A 189 8.60 -42.95 8.74
C GLN A 189 7.20 -42.52 8.29
N THR A 190 6.71 -41.45 8.93
CA THR A 190 5.40 -40.87 8.64
C THR A 190 5.56 -39.43 8.15
N PHE A 191 4.68 -39.03 7.23
CA PHE A 191 4.71 -37.70 6.63
C PHE A 191 3.29 -37.14 6.54
N ALA A 192 3.13 -35.86 6.87
CA ALA A 192 1.90 -35.15 6.57
C ALA A 192 1.75 -35.01 5.03
N GLY A 193 0.59 -35.39 4.52
CA GLY A 193 0.36 -35.44 3.09
C GLY A 193 -1.08 -35.70 2.71
N PHE A 194 -1.28 -36.00 1.44
CA PHE A 194 -2.56 -36.36 0.87
C PHE A 194 -2.39 -37.42 -0.21
N LEU A 195 -3.48 -38.08 -0.55
CA LEU A 195 -3.56 -39.11 -1.59
C LEU A 195 -4.47 -38.60 -2.69
N VAL A 196 -4.17 -38.92 -3.95
CA VAL A 196 -5.08 -38.66 -5.08
C VAL A 196 -5.44 -39.97 -5.73
N PHE A 197 -6.74 -40.24 -5.87
CA PHE A 197 -7.28 -41.47 -6.43
C PHE A 197 -7.91 -41.22 -7.79
N VAL A 198 -7.81 -42.20 -8.68
CA VAL A 198 -8.56 -42.23 -9.94
C VAL A 198 -9.03 -43.66 -10.20
N ARG A 199 -10.27 -43.80 -10.65
CA ARG A 199 -10.87 -45.09 -10.98
C ARG A 199 -10.25 -45.67 -12.26
N LEU A 200 -9.93 -46.97 -12.21
CA LEU A 200 -9.56 -47.77 -13.38
C LEU A 200 -10.72 -48.64 -13.82
N ASN A 201 -11.03 -48.55 -15.10
CA ASN A 201 -12.10 -49.27 -15.75
C ASN A 201 -11.49 -50.29 -16.72
N VAL A 202 -11.98 -51.52 -16.68
CA VAL A 202 -11.61 -52.57 -17.65
C VAL A 202 -12.78 -52.75 -18.60
N GLU A 203 -12.49 -52.76 -19.89
CA GLU A 203 -13.49 -53.07 -20.92
C GLU A 203 -13.87 -54.54 -20.80
N THR A 204 -15.15 -54.80 -20.56
CA THR A 204 -15.69 -56.16 -20.70
C THR A 204 -16.08 -56.37 -22.16
N ALA A 205 -15.85 -57.57 -22.69
CA ALA A 205 -16.20 -57.90 -24.07
C ALA A 205 -17.69 -57.57 -24.34
N PRO A 206 -18.03 -56.96 -25.48
CA PRO A 206 -19.41 -56.56 -25.78
C PRO A 206 -20.25 -57.79 -26.14
N ASP A 207 -20.70 -58.52 -25.13
CA ASP A 207 -21.76 -59.50 -25.29
C ASP A 207 -23.11 -58.77 -25.28
N ALA A 208 -23.66 -58.62 -26.48
CA ALA A 208 -24.96 -58.07 -26.84
C ALA A 208 -25.08 -56.55 -27.13
N VAL A 209 -25.89 -56.29 -28.15
CA VAL A 209 -26.34 -54.99 -28.66
C VAL A 209 -26.77 -54.10 -27.48
N ASN A 210 -26.05 -52.99 -27.26
CA ASN A 210 -26.31 -51.89 -26.30
C ASN A 210 -25.72 -51.96 -24.87
N ALA A 211 -24.48 -52.41 -24.67
CA ALA A 211 -23.78 -52.11 -23.42
C ALA A 211 -22.24 -52.15 -23.55
N SER A 212 -21.59 -51.00 -23.72
CA SER A 212 -20.21 -50.84 -23.24
C SER A 212 -20.27 -50.78 -21.70
N ARG A 213 -20.33 -51.93 -21.04
CA ARG A 213 -20.29 -52.01 -19.57
C ARG A 213 -18.83 -52.15 -19.15
N SER A 214 -18.14 -51.03 -18.95
CA SER A 214 -16.85 -51.05 -18.28
C SER A 214 -17.03 -51.44 -16.80
N SER A 215 -16.36 -52.50 -16.34
CA SER A 215 -16.37 -52.87 -14.92
C SER A 215 -15.19 -52.23 -14.19
N THR A 216 -15.41 -51.72 -12.99
CA THR A 216 -14.33 -51.16 -12.16
C THR A 216 -13.33 -52.24 -11.77
N ALA A 217 -12.10 -52.15 -12.26
CA ALA A 217 -11.04 -53.05 -11.84
C ALA A 217 -10.42 -52.67 -10.49
N GLY A 218 -10.44 -51.37 -10.18
CA GLY A 218 -9.72 -50.84 -9.03
C GLY A 218 -9.47 -49.34 -9.15
N PHE A 219 -8.44 -48.88 -8.45
CA PHE A 219 -8.06 -47.47 -8.39
C PHE A 219 -6.56 -47.33 -8.51
N LEU A 220 -6.10 -46.35 -9.28
CA LEU A 220 -4.73 -45.86 -9.13
C LEU A 220 -4.72 -44.77 -8.07
N TYR A 221 -3.63 -44.70 -7.34
CA TYR A 221 -3.41 -43.60 -6.42
C TYR A 221 -1.97 -43.10 -6.46
N ALA A 222 -1.81 -41.82 -6.14
CA ALA A 222 -0.52 -41.20 -5.87
C ALA A 222 -0.50 -40.65 -4.45
N ALA A 223 0.60 -40.84 -3.75
CA ALA A 223 0.81 -40.33 -2.39
C ALA A 223 1.77 -39.14 -2.41
N PHE A 224 1.35 -38.00 -1.86
CA PHE A 224 2.12 -36.75 -1.89
C PHE A 224 2.52 -36.29 -0.49
N ARG A 225 3.82 -36.09 -0.27
CA ARG A 225 4.36 -35.39 0.89
C ARG A 225 4.10 -33.89 0.69
N ALA A 226 3.15 -33.35 1.47
CA ALA A 226 2.69 -31.97 1.27
C ALA A 226 3.85 -30.98 1.37
N ARG A 227 4.68 -31.10 2.42
CA ARG A 227 5.84 -30.21 2.61
C ARG A 227 6.77 -30.19 1.41
N ASP A 228 7.21 -31.35 0.95
CA ASP A 228 8.20 -31.46 -0.11
C ASP A 228 7.65 -30.98 -1.46
N LEU A 229 6.36 -31.26 -1.72
CA LEU A 229 5.65 -30.79 -2.92
C LEU A 229 5.63 -29.26 -3.02
N PHE A 230 5.11 -28.60 -1.97
CA PHE A 230 4.95 -27.15 -1.99
C PHE A 230 6.28 -26.41 -1.82
N GLN A 231 7.21 -26.97 -1.04
CA GLN A 231 8.57 -26.45 -0.96
C GLN A 231 9.24 -26.46 -2.34
N ALA A 232 9.13 -27.56 -3.10
CA ALA A 232 9.69 -27.64 -4.44
C ALA A 232 9.05 -26.62 -5.41
N ALA A 233 7.72 -26.43 -5.32
CA ALA A 233 7.01 -25.44 -6.13
C ALA A 233 7.51 -24.00 -5.88
N LEU A 234 7.78 -23.66 -4.62
CA LEU A 234 8.11 -22.29 -4.20
C LEU A 234 9.62 -21.99 -4.24
N SER A 235 10.49 -23.00 -4.21
CA SER A 235 11.95 -22.84 -4.15
C SER A 235 12.60 -22.48 -5.50
N ARG A 236 11.82 -22.41 -6.58
CA ARG A 236 12.34 -22.03 -7.90
C ARG A 236 12.79 -20.56 -7.93
N ALA A 237 13.98 -20.30 -8.45
CA ALA A 237 14.46 -18.92 -8.62
C ALA A 237 13.65 -18.15 -9.69
N PRO A 238 13.40 -16.84 -9.50
CA PRO A 238 13.69 -16.07 -8.29
C PRO A 238 12.76 -16.46 -7.14
N LEU A 239 13.30 -16.48 -5.92
CA LEU A 239 12.51 -16.74 -4.71
C LEU A 239 11.50 -15.62 -4.52
N LEU A 240 10.25 -16.00 -4.28
CA LEU A 240 9.18 -15.04 -4.04
C LEU A 240 9.18 -14.63 -2.56
N PRO A 241 9.12 -13.32 -2.25
CA PRO A 241 9.16 -12.82 -0.87
C PRO A 241 7.82 -12.99 -0.14
N VAL A 242 7.31 -14.22 -0.13
CA VAL A 242 5.99 -14.57 0.39
C VAL A 242 6.07 -15.81 1.28
N ASN A 243 5.44 -15.72 2.44
CA ASN A 243 5.13 -16.84 3.30
C ASN A 243 3.78 -17.40 2.84
N THR A 244 3.74 -18.71 2.62
CA THR A 244 2.55 -19.42 2.14
C THR A 244 2.10 -20.44 3.19
N GLU A 245 0.81 -20.40 3.51
CA GLU A 245 0.11 -21.40 4.32
C GLU A 245 -1.02 -22.02 3.49
N ILE A 246 -1.15 -23.34 3.51
CA ILE A 246 -2.15 -24.07 2.72
C ILE A 246 -3.01 -24.89 3.68
N TYR A 247 -4.31 -24.75 3.56
CA TYR A 247 -5.31 -25.39 4.40
C TYR A 247 -6.26 -26.24 3.57
N ASP A 248 -6.61 -27.40 4.11
CA ASP A 248 -7.64 -28.26 3.58
C ASP A 248 -9.05 -27.75 3.97
N GLY A 249 -9.76 -27.11 3.03
CA GLY A 249 -11.07 -26.53 3.30
C GLY A 249 -11.02 -25.25 4.14
N THR A 250 -11.13 -25.36 5.47
CA THR A 250 -11.22 -24.19 6.38
C THR A 250 -9.88 -23.86 7.01
N VAL A 251 -9.65 -22.56 7.27
CA VAL A 251 -8.42 -22.06 7.93
C VAL A 251 -8.46 -22.40 9.41
N ASP A 252 -7.94 -23.57 9.74
CA ASP A 252 -7.82 -24.12 11.09
C ASP A 252 -6.47 -24.84 11.22
N SER A 253 -5.89 -24.87 12.43
CA SER A 253 -4.64 -25.60 12.69
C SER A 253 -4.73 -27.08 12.35
N ASP A 254 -5.89 -27.70 12.53
CA ASP A 254 -6.10 -29.12 12.25
C ASP A 254 -6.11 -29.43 10.74
N ASN A 255 -6.33 -28.42 9.90
CA ASN A 255 -6.40 -28.52 8.44
C ASN A 255 -5.12 -28.03 7.74
N LEU A 256 -4.07 -27.67 8.49
CA LEU A 256 -2.84 -27.13 7.91
C LEU A 256 -2.08 -28.22 7.14
N LEU A 257 -2.05 -28.10 5.81
CA LEU A 257 -1.30 -28.98 4.91
C LEU A 257 0.17 -28.57 4.80
N PHE A 258 0.42 -27.26 4.77
CA PHE A 258 1.76 -26.73 4.55
C PHE A 258 1.92 -25.32 5.10
N GLN A 259 3.11 -25.03 5.62
CA GLN A 259 3.57 -23.69 5.96
C GLN A 259 5.00 -23.51 5.48
N SER A 260 5.27 -22.37 4.84
CA SER A 260 6.61 -21.99 4.37
C SER A 260 7.55 -21.71 5.54
N GLU A 261 8.84 -22.05 5.38
CA GLU A 261 9.83 -21.93 6.46
C GLU A 261 10.15 -20.48 6.86
N THR A 262 10.13 -19.56 5.89
CA THR A 262 10.38 -18.14 6.18
C THR A 262 9.13 -17.53 6.80
N PRO A 263 9.18 -17.02 8.04
CA PRO A 263 8.00 -16.50 8.72
C PRO A 263 7.52 -15.18 8.11
N PRO A 264 6.22 -14.86 8.26
CA PRO A 264 5.69 -13.57 7.85
C PRO A 264 6.18 -12.44 8.75
N VAL A 265 6.31 -11.24 8.20
CA VAL A 265 6.69 -10.04 8.98
C VAL A 265 5.46 -9.42 9.61
N SER A 266 5.34 -9.41 10.93
CA SER A 266 4.15 -8.92 11.64
C SER A 266 3.75 -7.48 11.31
N SER A 267 4.71 -6.59 11.00
CA SER A 267 4.42 -5.19 10.66
C SER A 267 3.72 -5.01 9.30
N LEU A 268 3.76 -6.03 8.45
CA LEU A 268 3.17 -6.05 7.11
C LEU A 268 2.09 -7.14 6.98
N GLY A 269 2.26 -8.27 7.66
CA GLY A 269 1.49 -9.51 7.51
C GLY A 269 0.00 -9.35 7.71
N ASP A 270 -0.42 -8.52 8.67
CA ASP A 270 -1.84 -8.29 8.94
C ASP A 270 -2.46 -7.24 7.98
N ARG A 271 -1.63 -6.41 7.34
CA ARG A 271 -2.09 -5.39 6.39
C ARG A 271 -2.09 -5.89 4.95
N LEU A 272 -1.20 -6.81 4.63
CA LEU A 272 -1.02 -7.42 3.33
C LEU A 272 -1.25 -8.92 3.48
N LEU A 273 -2.53 -9.29 3.54
CA LEU A 273 -2.98 -10.68 3.57
C LEU A 273 -3.73 -10.95 2.28
N VAL A 274 -3.27 -11.93 1.52
CA VAL A 274 -3.93 -12.40 0.30
C VAL A 274 -4.41 -13.82 0.54
N THR A 275 -5.71 -14.04 0.37
CA THR A 275 -6.33 -15.37 0.46
C THR A 275 -6.80 -15.80 -0.92
N ARG A 276 -6.49 -17.04 -1.28
CA ARG A 276 -6.89 -17.67 -2.54
C ARG A 276 -7.55 -19.01 -2.26
N LYS A 277 -8.50 -19.38 -3.10
CA LYS A 277 -9.15 -20.70 -3.06
C LYS A 277 -8.77 -21.44 -4.32
N ILE A 278 -8.29 -22.67 -4.18
CA ILE A 278 -7.97 -23.55 -5.30
C ILE A 278 -8.71 -24.87 -5.13
N THR A 279 -8.94 -25.59 -6.22
CA THR A 279 -9.54 -26.93 -6.17
C THR A 279 -8.54 -27.93 -6.72
N VAL A 280 -8.08 -28.83 -5.87
CA VAL A 280 -7.06 -29.83 -6.20
C VAL A 280 -7.72 -31.19 -6.22
N ALA A 281 -7.82 -31.78 -7.41
CA ALA A 281 -8.50 -33.07 -7.62
C ALA A 281 -9.85 -33.13 -6.86
N GLY A 282 -10.78 -32.23 -7.19
CA GLY A 282 -12.11 -32.18 -6.58
C GLY A 282 -12.18 -31.68 -5.12
N ARG A 283 -11.06 -31.38 -4.46
CA ARG A 283 -11.02 -30.92 -3.07
C ARG A 283 -10.67 -29.42 -2.96
N PRO A 284 -11.49 -28.59 -2.29
CA PRO A 284 -11.21 -27.17 -2.15
C PRO A 284 -10.18 -26.91 -1.05
N TRP A 285 -9.14 -26.15 -1.38
CA TRP A 285 -8.12 -25.68 -0.44
C TRP A 285 -8.10 -24.16 -0.37
N VAL A 286 -7.62 -23.65 0.76
CA VAL A 286 -7.41 -22.21 1.00
C VAL A 286 -5.92 -21.96 1.17
N VAL A 287 -5.40 -21.02 0.38
CA VAL A 287 -4.00 -20.60 0.42
C VAL A 287 -3.92 -19.18 0.97
N LEU A 288 -3.14 -19.00 2.03
CA LEU A 288 -2.90 -17.73 2.69
C LEU A 288 -1.47 -17.28 2.38
N PHE A 289 -1.36 -16.04 1.91
CA PHE A 289 -0.09 -15.42 1.58
C PHE A 289 0.14 -14.20 2.46
N ARG A 290 1.33 -14.13 3.07
CA ARG A 290 1.79 -12.97 3.84
C ARG A 290 3.21 -12.58 3.42
N PRO A 291 3.60 -11.29 3.44
CA PRO A 291 4.94 -10.85 3.05
C PRO A 291 6.01 -11.32 4.04
N THR A 292 7.17 -11.72 3.52
CA THR A 292 8.37 -11.98 4.31
C THR A 292 9.26 -10.74 4.39
N SER A 293 10.40 -10.84 5.11
CA SER A 293 11.37 -9.76 5.22
C SER A 293 12.03 -9.38 3.90
N ALA A 294 12.00 -10.28 2.90
CA ALA A 294 12.50 -10.01 1.56
C ALA A 294 11.54 -9.13 0.72
N PHE A 295 10.32 -8.87 1.18
CA PHE A 295 9.36 -8.06 0.44
C PHE A 295 9.70 -6.57 0.54
N SER A 296 10.12 -5.97 -0.57
CA SER A 296 10.37 -4.53 -0.67
C SER A 296 9.12 -3.78 -1.11
N GLN A 297 8.70 -2.79 -0.31
CA GLN A 297 7.63 -1.88 -0.72
C GLN A 297 8.09 -1.03 -1.93
N PRO A 298 7.21 -0.75 -2.90
CA PRO A 298 7.57 0.02 -4.10
C PRO A 298 8.11 1.42 -3.82
N SER A 299 7.77 2.00 -2.66
CA SER A 299 8.10 3.39 -2.33
C SER A 299 8.34 3.56 -0.85
N SER A 300 9.28 4.43 -0.49
CA SER A 300 9.55 4.77 0.91
C SER A 300 8.39 5.55 1.50
N ARG A 301 7.97 5.17 2.72
CA ARG A 301 6.98 5.91 3.52
C ARG A 301 7.42 7.33 3.85
N ALA A 302 8.71 7.65 3.70
CA ALA A 302 9.24 8.99 3.93
C ALA A 302 8.81 10.00 2.85
N ILE A 303 8.57 9.58 1.61
CA ILE A 303 8.30 10.51 0.50
C ILE A 303 7.01 11.31 0.73
N PRO A 304 5.84 10.70 1.05
CA PRO A 304 4.63 11.46 1.35
C PRO A 304 4.78 12.39 2.57
N VAL A 305 5.51 11.94 3.60
CA VAL A 305 5.76 12.74 4.81
C VAL A 305 6.64 13.95 4.49
N MET A 306 7.72 13.75 3.74
CA MET A 306 8.59 14.83 3.28
C MET A 306 7.83 15.83 2.41
N LEU A 307 6.95 15.35 1.53
CA LEU A 307 6.10 16.22 0.70
C LEU A 307 5.17 17.09 1.57
N GLY A 308 4.56 16.50 2.59
CA GLY A 308 3.72 17.23 3.55
C GLY A 308 4.51 18.26 4.36
N LEU A 309 5.68 17.87 4.88
CA LEU A 309 6.57 18.77 5.63
C LEU A 309 7.10 19.93 4.76
N PHE A 310 7.51 19.63 3.53
CA PHE A 310 7.97 20.64 2.58
C PHE A 310 6.84 21.62 2.23
N GLY A 311 5.63 21.11 2.01
CA GLY A 311 4.46 21.95 1.77
C GLY A 311 4.07 22.83 2.96
N LEU A 312 4.19 22.33 4.20
CA LEU A 312 4.01 23.13 5.41
C LEU A 312 5.07 24.23 5.56
N LEU A 313 6.34 23.91 5.26
CA LEU A 313 7.41 24.90 5.22
C LEU A 313 7.13 25.98 4.17
N LEU A 314 6.71 25.59 2.97
CA LEU A 314 6.37 26.51 1.89
C LEU A 314 5.17 27.39 2.25
N ALA A 315 4.12 26.82 2.85
CA ALA A 315 2.98 27.57 3.35
C ALA A 315 3.41 28.60 4.40
N GLY A 316 4.30 28.23 5.33
CA GLY A 316 4.87 29.11 6.33
C GLY A 316 5.66 30.27 5.70
N ALA A 317 6.50 29.98 4.70
CA ALA A 317 7.27 30.99 3.97
C ALA A 317 6.36 31.98 3.22
N ILE A 318 5.33 31.50 2.52
CA ILE A 318 4.34 32.34 1.82
C ILE A 318 3.60 33.23 2.81
N ALA A 319 3.16 32.68 3.94
CA ALA A 319 2.47 33.43 4.99
C ALA A 319 3.36 34.51 5.60
N LEU A 320 4.65 34.22 5.78
CA LEU A 320 5.64 35.16 6.28
C LEU A 320 5.85 36.31 5.28
N VAL A 321 6.07 36.00 4.00
CA VAL A 321 6.18 37.01 2.93
C VAL A 321 4.91 37.86 2.83
N ALA A 322 3.73 37.25 2.89
CA ALA A 322 2.45 37.97 2.86
C ALA A 322 2.32 38.93 4.06
N ARG A 323 2.71 38.49 5.28
CA ARG A 323 2.76 39.37 6.46
C ARG A 323 3.74 40.52 6.31
N TYR A 324 4.91 40.28 5.71
CA TYR A 324 5.88 41.33 5.43
C TYR A 324 5.33 42.36 4.43
N GLN A 325 4.65 41.92 3.37
CA GLN A 325 4.02 42.84 2.41
C GLN A 325 2.89 43.65 3.03
N GLU A 326 2.04 43.04 3.88
CA GLU A 326 1.01 43.81 4.61
C GLU A 326 1.61 44.90 5.49
N ARG A 327 2.65 44.57 6.27
CA ARG A 327 3.34 45.55 7.12
C ARG A 327 4.01 46.65 6.31
N ALA A 328 4.61 46.31 5.17
CA ALA A 328 5.21 47.29 4.27
C ALA A 328 4.14 48.23 3.67
N TYR A 329 2.99 47.69 3.26
CA TYR A 329 1.87 48.50 2.77
C TYR A 329 1.28 49.42 3.85
N GLU A 330 1.07 48.91 5.08
CA GLU A 330 0.60 49.74 6.20
C GLU A 330 1.58 50.89 6.48
N ALA A 331 2.89 50.63 6.51
CA ALA A 331 3.92 51.65 6.70
C ALA A 331 3.90 52.72 5.60
N VAL A 332 3.76 52.33 4.33
CA VAL A 332 3.64 53.26 3.20
C VAL A 332 2.37 54.11 3.30
N SER A 333 1.25 53.53 3.71
CA SER A 333 -0.02 54.27 3.84
C SER A 333 0.03 55.35 4.92
N LEU A 334 0.66 55.05 6.07
CA LEU A 334 0.86 56.02 7.16
C LEU A 334 1.82 57.14 6.74
N LEU A 335 2.87 56.82 5.97
CA LEU A 335 3.74 57.83 5.38
C LEU A 335 2.96 58.75 4.43
N HIS A 336 2.08 58.19 3.59
CA HIS A 336 1.26 59.00 2.69
C HIS A 336 0.33 59.96 3.44
N GLU A 337 -0.34 59.48 4.49
CA GLU A 337 -1.24 60.29 5.32
C GLU A 337 -0.48 61.42 6.03
N THR A 338 0.70 61.13 6.59
CA THR A 338 1.53 62.15 7.24
C THR A 338 2.10 63.17 6.26
N THR A 339 2.49 62.76 5.05
CA THR A 339 2.95 63.70 4.02
C THR A 339 1.81 64.58 3.52
N GLU A 340 0.61 64.04 3.36
CA GLU A 340 -0.56 64.80 2.93
C GLU A 340 -0.95 65.86 3.98
N LYS A 341 -1.00 65.47 5.26
CA LYS A 341 -1.22 66.42 6.37
C LYS A 341 -0.14 67.50 6.41
N SER A 342 1.13 67.13 6.24
CA SER A 342 2.23 68.09 6.21
C SER A 342 2.14 69.05 5.03
N LEU A 343 1.67 68.60 3.86
CA LEU A 343 1.44 69.46 2.70
C LEU A 343 0.30 70.45 2.94
N LEU A 344 -0.81 70.00 3.51
CA LEU A 344 -1.93 70.86 3.87
C LEU A 344 -1.52 71.94 4.89
N GLU A 345 -0.76 71.55 5.92
CA GLU A 345 -0.22 72.51 6.90
C GLU A 345 0.71 73.53 6.23
N LYS A 346 1.60 73.09 5.34
CA LYS A 346 2.49 73.99 4.59
C LYS A 346 1.72 74.95 3.69
N ASP A 347 0.69 74.47 2.99
CA ASP A 347 -0.11 75.32 2.10
C ASP A 347 -0.89 76.38 2.88
N LEU A 348 -1.47 76.01 4.03
CA LEU A 348 -2.14 76.94 4.93
C LEU A 348 -1.15 77.99 5.49
N MET A 349 0.05 77.56 5.91
CA MET A 349 1.10 78.50 6.32
C MET A 349 1.50 79.45 5.20
N LEU A 350 1.64 78.96 3.96
CA LEU A 350 1.97 79.79 2.80
C LEU A 350 0.84 80.78 2.47
N GLN A 351 -0.41 80.37 2.57
CA GLN A 351 -1.56 81.26 2.37
C GLN A 351 -1.60 82.37 3.43
N GLU A 352 -1.38 82.02 4.70
CA GLU A 352 -1.29 82.98 5.79
C GLU A 352 -0.09 83.92 5.61
N MET A 353 1.07 83.40 5.20
CA MET A 353 2.25 84.21 4.86
C MET A 353 1.96 85.16 3.71
N LYS A 354 1.30 84.71 2.64
CA LYS A 354 0.89 85.56 1.51
C LYS A 354 -0.03 86.68 1.96
N HIS A 355 -1.01 86.38 2.82
CA HIS A 355 -1.89 87.40 3.40
C HIS A 355 -1.10 88.42 4.22
N ARG A 356 -0.15 87.97 5.05
CA ARG A 356 0.71 88.85 5.84
C ARG A 356 1.60 89.74 4.98
N ILE A 357 2.24 89.19 3.96
CA ILE A 357 3.07 89.94 3.01
C ILE A 357 2.23 91.01 2.32
N LYS A 358 1.04 90.65 1.81
CA LYS A 358 0.12 91.61 1.18
C LYS A 358 -0.28 92.74 2.15
N ASN A 359 -0.57 92.40 3.41
CA ASN A 359 -0.91 93.38 4.44
C ASN A 359 0.26 94.32 4.75
N SER A 360 1.48 93.79 4.87
CA SER A 360 2.69 94.60 5.09
C SER A 360 2.98 95.54 3.92
N ILE A 361 2.88 95.08 2.66
CA ILE A 361 3.06 95.94 1.48
C ILE A 361 2.03 97.07 1.46
N THR A 362 0.78 96.75 1.78
CA THR A 362 -0.31 97.75 1.83
C THR A 362 -0.02 98.83 2.87
N ARG A 363 0.49 98.44 4.05
CA ARG A 363 0.92 99.38 5.09
C ARG A 363 2.09 100.24 4.64
N VAL A 364 3.13 99.66 4.04
CA VAL A 364 4.29 100.40 3.52
C VAL A 364 3.84 101.44 2.48
N LEU A 365 2.94 101.05 1.56
CA LEU A 365 2.41 101.97 0.55
C LEU A 365 1.55 103.09 1.18
N ALA A 366 0.78 102.79 2.22
CA ALA A 366 0.01 103.79 2.96
C ALA A 366 0.93 104.78 3.68
N ILE A 367 2.00 104.30 4.33
CA ILE A 367 3.03 105.15 4.94
C ILE A 367 3.68 106.03 3.86
N ALA A 368 4.05 105.47 2.70
CA ALA A 368 4.63 106.24 1.60
C ALA A 368 3.69 107.36 1.12
N ARG A 369 2.42 107.05 0.87
CA ARG A 369 1.41 108.05 0.44
C ARG A 369 1.18 109.13 1.49
N GLN A 370 1.05 108.73 2.76
CA GLN A 370 0.84 109.68 3.85
C GLN A 370 2.04 110.60 4.03
N THR A 371 3.26 110.07 3.99
CA THR A 371 4.48 110.87 4.09
C THR A 371 4.60 111.82 2.91
N ALA A 372 4.34 111.37 1.67
CA ALA A 372 4.40 112.20 0.47
C ALA A 372 3.41 113.38 0.51
N SER A 373 2.27 113.21 1.17
CA SER A 373 1.26 114.28 1.30
C SER A 373 1.61 115.39 2.31
N HIS A 374 2.66 115.23 3.12
CA HIS A 374 3.00 116.15 4.22
C HIS A 374 4.45 116.67 4.16
N THR A 375 5.14 116.49 3.03
CA THR A 375 6.54 116.93 2.84
C THR A 375 6.67 117.81 1.60
N ALA A 376 7.49 118.86 1.67
CA ALA A 376 7.59 119.86 0.60
C ALA A 376 8.63 119.52 -0.49
N ASP A 377 9.63 118.69 -0.17
CA ASP A 377 10.65 118.22 -1.11
C ASP A 377 11.01 116.72 -0.93
N VAL A 378 11.76 116.17 -1.90
CA VAL A 378 12.13 114.75 -1.98
C VAL A 378 13.09 114.34 -0.85
N GLN A 379 13.92 115.26 -0.36
CA GLN A 379 14.91 114.99 0.68
C GLN A 379 14.25 114.85 2.06
N GLU A 380 13.27 115.71 2.34
CA GLU A 380 12.41 115.65 3.53
C GLU A 380 11.52 114.39 3.51
N PHE A 381 10.95 114.04 2.35
CA PHE A 381 10.23 112.77 2.14
C PHE A 381 11.11 111.55 2.46
N SER A 382 12.30 111.47 1.87
CA SER A 382 13.21 110.32 2.03
C SER A 382 13.61 110.11 3.50
N THR A 383 13.91 111.20 4.21
CA THR A 383 14.28 111.17 5.64
C THR A 383 13.10 110.71 6.50
N SER A 384 11.92 111.30 6.31
CA SER A 384 10.71 110.98 7.09
C SER A 384 10.16 109.58 6.78
N PHE A 385 10.18 109.15 5.52
CA PHE A 385 9.74 107.82 5.11
C PHE A 385 10.68 106.73 5.64
N SER A 386 11.99 106.94 5.60
CA SER A 386 12.99 106.01 6.13
C SER A 386 12.86 105.84 7.65
N ALA A 387 12.64 106.94 8.39
CA ALA A 387 12.40 106.89 9.83
C ALA A 387 11.12 106.10 10.17
N ARG A 388 10.01 106.35 9.48
CA ARG A 388 8.74 105.62 9.67
C ARG A 388 8.84 104.14 9.28
N LEU A 389 9.59 103.81 8.24
CA LEU A 389 9.87 102.42 7.86
C LEU A 389 10.71 101.70 8.92
N GLN A 390 11.73 102.36 9.47
CA GLN A 390 12.55 101.80 10.55
C GLN A 390 11.74 101.59 11.83
N ALA A 391 10.86 102.53 12.19
CA ALA A 391 9.94 102.36 13.31
C ALA A 391 8.99 101.17 13.09
N MET A 392 8.41 101.04 11.90
CA MET A 392 7.56 99.89 11.55
C MET A 392 8.32 98.55 11.61
N ALA A 393 9.57 98.51 11.13
CA ALA A 393 10.42 97.32 11.20
C ALA A 393 10.77 96.96 12.65
N ALA A 394 11.13 97.95 13.49
CA ALA A 394 11.41 97.74 14.90
C ALA A 394 10.18 97.21 15.66
N SER A 395 9.00 97.78 15.38
CA SER A 395 7.72 97.31 15.92
C SER A 395 7.38 95.87 15.46
N GLN A 396 7.69 95.51 14.21
CA GLN A 396 7.44 94.18 13.66
C GLN A 396 8.45 93.13 14.17
N ASP A 397 9.71 93.49 14.36
CA ASP A 397 10.73 92.65 15.01
C ASP A 397 10.41 92.41 16.49
N MET A 398 9.88 93.40 17.20
CA MET A 398 9.44 93.23 18.59
C MET A 398 8.23 92.29 18.71
N LEU A 399 7.27 92.39 17.79
CA LEU A 399 6.11 91.49 17.72
C LEU A 399 6.48 90.04 17.34
N THR A 400 7.57 89.85 16.57
CA THR A 400 8.04 88.51 16.19
C THR A 400 8.96 87.89 17.24
N ARG A 401 9.76 88.68 17.98
CA ARG A 401 10.53 88.22 19.16
C ARG A 401 9.64 87.87 20.35
N SER A 402 8.52 88.58 20.54
CA SER A 402 7.59 88.40 21.67
C SER A 402 6.61 87.24 21.50
N ARG A 403 6.82 86.34 20.53
CA ARG A 403 5.92 85.21 20.23
C ARG A 403 5.57 84.34 21.45
N TRP A 404 6.26 84.51 22.58
CA TRP A 404 6.02 83.81 23.85
C TRP A 404 5.98 84.68 25.14
N GLN A 405 6.07 86.01 25.11
CA GLN A 405 5.95 86.86 26.32
C GLN A 405 5.36 88.24 25.99
N LYS A 406 4.30 88.64 26.73
CA LYS A 406 3.52 89.89 26.55
C LYS A 406 4.42 91.11 26.31
N ALA A 407 4.26 91.80 25.18
CA ALA A 407 4.85 93.10 24.96
C ALA A 407 4.11 94.17 25.79
N ASP A 408 4.84 95.03 26.50
CA ASP A 408 4.27 96.14 27.27
C ASP A 408 3.85 97.28 26.31
N LEU A 409 2.57 97.64 26.34
CA LEU A 409 1.98 98.67 25.50
C LEU A 409 2.60 100.05 25.80
N GLY A 410 3.07 100.27 27.02
CA GLY A 410 3.69 101.53 27.45
C GLY A 410 5.02 101.80 26.72
N ASP A 411 5.86 100.78 26.55
CA ASP A 411 7.14 100.91 25.87
C ASP A 411 6.98 101.13 24.37
N LEU A 412 6.00 100.44 23.75
CA LEU A 412 5.66 100.62 22.34
C LEU A 412 5.19 102.07 22.07
N LEU A 413 4.30 102.59 22.92
CA LEU A 413 3.80 103.96 22.81
C LEU A 413 4.90 105.00 23.01
N ARG A 414 5.83 104.78 23.96
CA ARG A 414 6.95 105.71 24.16
C ARG A 414 7.87 105.80 22.96
N ILE A 415 8.17 104.69 22.31
CA ILE A 415 9.05 104.66 21.14
C ILE A 415 8.36 105.35 19.94
N GLU A 416 7.09 105.02 19.67
CA GLU A 416 6.34 105.60 18.55
C GLU A 416 6.05 107.10 18.76
N LEU A 417 5.68 107.52 19.97
CA LEU A 417 5.37 108.93 20.25
C LEU A 417 6.64 109.80 20.35
N GLY A 418 7.75 109.27 20.86
CA GLY A 418 9.01 110.02 20.92
C GLY A 418 9.52 110.40 19.53
N GLN A 419 9.34 109.54 18.52
CA GLN A 419 9.82 109.86 17.17
C GLN A 419 8.91 110.80 16.37
N VAL A 420 7.60 110.86 16.69
CA VAL A 420 6.66 111.75 16.00
C VAL A 420 6.71 113.18 16.55
N PHE A 421 7.04 113.35 17.83
CA PHE A 421 7.00 114.65 18.50
C PHE A 421 8.37 115.20 18.95
N GLY A 422 9.45 114.42 18.81
CA GLY A 422 10.79 114.76 19.29
C GLY A 422 11.07 114.21 20.67
#